data_AF-A0A975LB74-F1
#
_entry.id   AF-A0A975LB74-F1
#
_cell.length_a   1.000
_cell.length_b   1.000
_cell.length_c   1.000
_cell.angle_alpha   90.00
_cell.angle_beta   90.00
_cell.angle_gamma   90.00
#
_symmetry.space_group_name_H-M   'P 1'
#
loop_
_entity.id
_entity.type
_entity.pdbx_description
1 polymer ?
#
loop_
_entity_poly.entity_id
_entity_poly.type
_entity_poly.pdbx_seq_one_letter_code
_entity_poly.pdbx_strand_id
1 'polypeptide(L)'
;MQKPVHTWLGRYRSVATPSIQVSVTQAIQIFSGQGRQPLHRDDSLHLRRHPGPTSRVQVMLALSPFTRRNGGTLVIPGSHHWDDERAPRVEEAVPTEMPSGGALIWLGVSTTGAAATSRTSRAPV
;
A
#
# COMPACT_ATOMS: atom_id res chain seq x y z
N MET A 1 0.09 13.39 -18.13
CA MET A 1 -0.65 14.53 -17.58
C MET A 1 -2.14 14.20 -17.63
N GLN A 2 -2.90 14.43 -16.55
CA GLN A 2 -4.31 14.05 -16.47
C GLN A 2 -5.14 14.83 -17.52
N LYS A 3 -5.81 14.11 -18.43
CA LYS A 3 -6.62 14.73 -19.50
C LYS A 3 -7.98 15.14 -18.91
N PRO A 4 -8.47 16.37 -19.15
CA PRO A 4 -9.81 16.76 -18.76
C PRO A 4 -10.85 15.83 -19.39
N VAL A 5 -11.87 15.47 -18.60
CA VAL A 5 -13.00 14.66 -19.04
C VAL A 5 -14.30 15.42 -18.82
N HIS A 6 -15.24 15.28 -19.74
CA HIS A 6 -16.57 15.85 -19.55
C HIS A 6 -17.38 14.94 -18.62
N THR A 7 -17.95 15.55 -17.59
CA THR A 7 -18.90 14.88 -16.69
C THR A 7 -20.21 15.66 -16.63
N TRP A 8 -21.28 14.98 -16.26
CA TRP A 8 -22.60 15.59 -16.09
C TRP A 8 -22.92 15.73 -14.61
N LEU A 9 -23.30 16.94 -14.21
CA LEU A 9 -23.85 17.24 -12.89
C LEU A 9 -25.30 17.68 -13.08
N GLY A 10 -26.22 16.73 -13.00
CA GLY A 10 -27.61 16.94 -13.42
C GLY A 10 -27.67 17.30 -14.91
N ARG A 11 -28.14 18.52 -15.23
CA ARG A 11 -28.20 19.04 -16.61
C ARG A 11 -26.97 19.83 -17.04
N TYR A 12 -25.99 20.02 -16.16
CA TYR A 12 -24.80 20.83 -16.45
C TYR A 12 -23.67 19.93 -16.96
N ARG A 13 -23.13 20.27 -18.13
CA ARG A 13 -21.91 19.65 -18.66
C ARG A 13 -20.70 20.34 -18.04
N SER A 14 -20.05 19.66 -17.11
CA SER A 14 -18.85 20.15 -16.42
C SER A 14 -17.59 19.49 -16.99
N VAL A 15 -16.46 20.19 -16.90
CA VAL A 15 -15.14 19.65 -17.22
C VAL A 15 -14.48 19.27 -15.90
N ALA A 16 -14.25 17.98 -15.70
CA ALA A 16 -13.47 17.48 -14.57
C ALA A 16 -12.03 17.26 -15.06
N THR A 17 -11.07 17.97 -14.45
CA THR A 17 -9.66 17.68 -14.61
C THR A 17 -9.26 16.77 -13.46
N PRO A 18 -8.91 15.49 -13.70
CA PRO A 18 -8.42 14.63 -12.64
C PRO A 18 -7.16 15.28 -12.04
N SER A 19 -7.06 15.28 -10.72
CA SER A 19 -5.87 15.70 -9.96
C SER A 19 -5.43 14.57 -9.03
N ILE A 20 -4.29 14.70 -8.34
CA ILE A 20 -3.94 13.81 -7.23
C ILE A 20 -4.82 14.19 -6.03
N GLN A 21 -5.49 13.22 -5.44
CA GLN A 21 -6.35 13.42 -4.28
C GLN A 21 -6.01 12.41 -3.18
N VAL A 22 -6.30 12.77 -1.93
CA VAL A 22 -6.23 11.85 -0.80
C VAL A 22 -7.46 10.94 -0.86
N SER A 23 -7.25 9.66 -1.15
CA SER A 23 -8.33 8.67 -1.23
C SER A 23 -8.79 8.21 0.16
N VAL A 24 -7.86 8.00 1.09
CA VAL A 24 -8.15 7.48 2.45
C VAL A 24 -6.99 7.81 3.39
N THR A 25 -7.31 8.04 4.66
CA THR A 25 -6.35 8.19 5.75
C THR A 25 -6.74 7.25 6.89
N GLN A 26 -5.79 6.46 7.38
CA GLN A 26 -6.02 5.47 8.44
C GLN A 26 -4.89 5.49 9.47
N ALA A 27 -5.25 5.21 10.72
CA ALA A 27 -4.30 4.86 11.79
C ALA A 27 -4.46 3.37 12.12
N ILE A 28 -3.36 2.63 12.18
CA ILE A 28 -3.36 1.19 12.36
C ILE A 28 -2.45 0.86 13.54
N GLN A 29 -2.98 0.07 14.50
CA GLN A 29 -2.21 -0.49 15.60
C GLN A 29 -2.20 -2.02 15.49
N ILE A 30 -1.01 -2.59 15.37
CA ILE A 30 -0.81 -4.04 15.32
C ILE A 30 -0.33 -4.51 16.70
N PHE A 31 -1.09 -5.44 17.29
CA PHE A 31 -0.74 -6.01 18.59
C PHE A 31 0.26 -7.17 18.46
N SER A 32 0.81 -7.59 19.59
CA SER A 32 1.68 -8.76 19.69
C SER A 32 0.93 -10.06 19.33
N GLY A 33 1.58 -10.95 18.58
CA GLY A 33 1.01 -12.24 18.15
C GLY A 33 0.02 -12.16 16.99
N GLN A 34 -0.07 -11.03 16.29
CA GLN A 34 -0.90 -10.89 15.09
C GLN A 34 -0.29 -11.66 13.91
N GLY A 35 -1.16 -12.33 13.15
CA GLY A 35 -0.77 -13.08 11.97
C GLY A 35 -0.34 -12.18 10.81
N ARG A 36 0.39 -12.77 9.86
CA ARG A 36 0.77 -12.09 8.62
C ARG A 36 -0.46 -11.85 7.73
N GLN A 37 -0.56 -10.68 7.11
CA GLN A 37 -1.54 -10.44 6.06
C GLN A 37 -1.15 -11.16 4.76
N PRO A 38 -2.11 -11.66 3.96
CA PRO A 38 -1.82 -12.12 2.62
C PRO A 38 -1.12 -11.02 1.81
N LEU A 39 -0.16 -11.41 0.96
CA LEU A 39 0.49 -10.48 0.04
C LEU A 39 -0.53 -10.01 -1.00
N HIS A 40 -0.67 -8.69 -1.18
CA HIS A 40 -1.71 -8.09 -2.01
C HIS A 40 -1.23 -6.79 -2.69
N ARG A 41 -2.02 -6.32 -3.65
CA ARG A 41 -1.90 -4.98 -4.27
C ARG A 41 -2.99 -4.08 -3.72
N ASP A 42 -2.63 -2.85 -3.34
CA ASP A 42 -3.57 -1.87 -2.78
C ASP A 42 -4.49 -1.26 -3.83
N ASP A 43 -4.10 -1.28 -5.10
CA ASP A 43 -4.93 -0.75 -6.19
C ASP A 43 -5.94 -1.76 -6.76
N SER A 44 -6.02 -2.98 -6.21
CA SER A 44 -7.02 -3.99 -6.56
C SER A 44 -8.46 -3.45 -6.48
N LEU A 45 -8.70 -2.50 -5.57
CA LEU A 45 -9.99 -1.81 -5.39
C LEU A 45 -10.42 -1.00 -6.63
N HIS A 46 -9.49 -0.62 -7.50
CA HIS A 46 -9.78 0.13 -8.71
C HIS A 46 -10.15 -0.77 -9.90
N LEU A 47 -10.08 -2.11 -9.74
CA LEU A 47 -10.47 -3.10 -10.76
C LEU A 47 -9.80 -2.86 -12.13
N ARG A 48 -8.49 -2.58 -12.11
CA ARG A 48 -7.67 -2.33 -13.30
C ARG A 48 -6.79 -3.54 -13.60
N ARG A 49 -6.46 -3.73 -14.88
CA ARG A 49 -5.47 -4.73 -15.32
C ARG A 49 -4.05 -4.17 -15.23
N HIS A 50 -3.09 -5.07 -14.99
CA HIS A 50 -1.66 -4.77 -14.93
C HIS A 50 -0.89 -5.53 -16.02
N PRO A 51 0.21 -4.95 -16.55
CA PRO A 51 0.73 -3.62 -16.26
C PRO A 51 -0.14 -2.51 -16.87
N GLY A 52 -0.20 -1.37 -16.20
CA GLY A 52 -1.01 -0.22 -16.62
C GLY A 52 -0.61 1.06 -15.89
N PRO A 53 -1.29 2.19 -16.16
CA PRO A 53 -1.00 3.45 -15.47
C PRO A 53 -1.22 3.32 -13.95
N THR A 54 -0.26 3.79 -13.16
CA THR A 54 -0.37 3.87 -11.70
C THR A 54 -1.63 4.63 -11.31
N SER A 55 -2.49 3.97 -10.52
CA SER A 55 -3.74 4.55 -10.04
C SER A 55 -3.69 4.97 -8.57
N ARG A 56 -2.66 4.56 -7.84
CA ARG A 56 -2.50 4.81 -6.41
C ARG A 56 -1.03 4.91 -6.01
N VAL A 57 -0.74 5.79 -5.06
CA VAL A 57 0.51 5.82 -4.29
C VAL A 57 0.12 5.78 -2.82
N GLN A 58 0.80 4.95 -2.05
CA GLN A 58 0.61 4.82 -0.61
C GLN A 58 1.78 5.48 0.11
N VAL A 59 1.47 6.14 1.22
CA VAL A 59 2.45 6.67 2.17
C VAL A 59 2.04 6.18 3.55
N MET A 60 2.95 5.49 4.23
CA MET A 60 2.74 5.01 5.59
C MET A 60 3.82 5.57 6.49
N LEU A 61 3.38 6.22 7.56
CA LEU A 61 4.24 6.81 8.57
C LEU A 61 4.36 5.86 9.76
N ALA A 62 5.58 5.55 10.17
CA ALA A 62 5.85 4.79 11.37
C ALA A 62 5.59 5.67 12.60
N LEU A 63 4.50 5.42 13.32
CA LEU A 63 4.29 6.07 14.63
C LEU A 63 5.13 5.42 15.74
N SER A 64 5.52 4.16 15.55
CA SER A 64 6.48 3.42 16.38
C SER A 64 7.50 2.70 15.47
N PRO A 65 8.68 2.30 15.97
CA PRO A 65 9.70 1.68 15.14
C PRO A 65 9.20 0.42 14.43
N PHE A 66 9.46 0.30 13.14
CA PHE A 66 9.30 -0.94 12.38
C PHE A 66 10.62 -1.70 12.40
N THR A 67 10.54 -2.97 12.77
CA THR A 67 11.66 -3.91 12.83
C THR A 67 11.23 -5.21 12.19
N ARG A 68 12.19 -6.01 11.77
CA ARG A 68 11.94 -7.37 11.28
C ARG A 68 11.16 -8.23 12.27
N ARG A 69 11.33 -8.00 13.58
CA ARG A 69 10.71 -8.81 14.64
C ARG A 69 9.27 -8.41 14.98
N ASN A 70 8.96 -7.11 14.93
CA ASN A 70 7.64 -6.59 15.32
C ASN A 70 6.69 -6.38 14.14
N GLY A 71 6.99 -6.99 12.99
CA GLY A 71 6.06 -7.06 11.87
C GLY A 71 6.13 -5.87 10.90
N GLY A 72 7.31 -5.31 10.66
CA GLY A 72 7.49 -4.31 9.61
C GLY A 72 6.92 -4.78 8.26
N THR A 73 6.26 -3.88 7.54
CA THR A 73 5.56 -4.20 6.29
C THR A 73 6.47 -4.92 5.31
N LEU A 74 5.98 -6.03 4.76
CA LEU A 74 6.61 -6.79 3.69
C LEU A 74 6.38 -6.08 2.36
N VAL A 75 7.43 -5.97 1.56
CA VAL A 75 7.39 -5.43 0.20
C VAL A 75 8.12 -6.38 -0.72
N ILE A 76 7.59 -6.66 -1.91
CA ILE A 76 8.34 -7.36 -2.95
C ILE A 76 8.91 -6.33 -3.95
N PRO A 77 10.24 -6.09 -3.95
CA PRO A 77 10.86 -5.18 -4.91
C PRO A 77 10.59 -5.63 -6.36
N GLY A 78 10.33 -4.67 -7.26
CA GLY A 78 10.07 -4.95 -8.69
C GLY A 78 8.67 -5.50 -9.02
N SER A 79 7.85 -5.87 -8.03
CA SER A 79 6.51 -6.43 -8.25
C SER A 79 5.52 -5.50 -8.97
N HIS A 80 5.77 -4.19 -8.96
CA HIS A 80 5.01 -3.20 -9.72
C HIS A 80 5.10 -3.36 -11.25
N HIS A 81 6.01 -4.20 -11.75
CA HIS A 81 6.11 -4.53 -13.17
C HIS A 81 5.38 -5.84 -13.54
N TRP A 82 4.87 -6.59 -12.57
CA TRP A 82 4.24 -7.87 -12.84
C TRP A 82 2.83 -7.70 -13.42
N ASP A 83 2.41 -8.68 -14.22
CA ASP A 83 1.02 -8.80 -14.69
C ASP A 83 0.08 -9.30 -13.57
N ASP A 84 -1.16 -9.60 -13.94
CA ASP A 84 -2.19 -10.11 -13.02
C ASP A 84 -2.16 -11.63 -12.80
N GLU A 85 -1.41 -12.37 -13.61
CA GLU A 85 -1.42 -13.84 -13.59
C GLU A 85 -0.31 -14.41 -12.69
N ARG A 86 0.71 -13.59 -12.38
CA ARG A 86 1.80 -13.98 -11.49
C ARG A 86 1.43 -13.84 -10.01
N ALA A 87 1.27 -14.96 -9.32
CA ALA A 87 1.10 -14.99 -7.87
C ALA A 87 2.40 -14.60 -7.14
N PRO A 88 2.32 -13.79 -6.05
CA PRO A 88 3.48 -13.44 -5.25
C PRO A 88 3.92 -14.57 -4.33
N ARG A 89 5.23 -14.68 -4.08
CA ARG A 89 5.77 -15.63 -3.10
C ARG A 89 6.38 -14.90 -1.91
N VAL A 90 6.27 -15.51 -0.73
CA VAL A 90 6.71 -14.90 0.54
C VAL A 90 8.22 -14.68 0.55
N GLU A 91 8.98 -15.57 -0.08
CA GLU A 91 10.44 -15.56 -0.08
C GLU A 91 11.00 -14.40 -0.91
N GLU A 92 10.18 -13.80 -1.77
CA GLU A 92 10.50 -12.61 -2.56
C GLU A 92 10.29 -11.31 -1.76
N ALA A 93 9.63 -11.40 -0.60
CA ALA A 93 9.26 -10.24 0.20
C ALA A 93 10.32 -9.89 1.23
N VAL A 94 10.61 -8.60 1.34
CA VAL A 94 11.58 -8.03 2.28
C VAL A 94 10.81 -7.23 3.34
N PRO A 95 11.06 -7.46 4.65
CA PRO A 95 10.47 -6.65 5.70
C PRO A 95 11.14 -5.27 5.73
N THR A 96 10.32 -4.25 5.89
CA THR A 96 10.80 -2.88 6.08
C THR A 96 11.20 -2.64 7.52
N GLU A 97 12.30 -1.91 7.72
CA GLU A 97 12.76 -1.45 9.02
C GLU A 97 12.93 0.07 8.98
N MET A 98 12.33 0.77 9.92
CA MET A 98 12.40 2.23 9.99
C MET A 98 12.14 2.74 11.41
N PRO A 99 12.78 3.84 11.85
CA PRO A 99 12.49 4.44 13.15
C PRO A 99 11.09 5.06 13.19
N SER A 100 10.63 5.43 14.39
CA SER A 100 9.46 6.32 14.51
C SER A 100 9.70 7.63 13.76
N GLY A 101 8.69 8.12 13.06
CA GLY A 101 8.78 9.23 12.11
C GLY A 101 9.27 8.84 10.71
N GLY A 102 9.78 7.62 10.51
CA GLY A 102 10.12 7.10 9.19
C GLY A 102 8.89 6.93 8.30
N ALA A 103 9.10 6.96 6.98
CA ALA A 103 8.04 6.79 5.99
C ALA A 103 8.38 5.70 4.98
N LEU A 104 7.40 4.87 4.66
CA LEU A 104 7.42 3.96 3.52
C LEU A 104 6.48 4.51 2.43
N ILE A 105 6.98 4.59 1.19
CA ILE A 105 6.21 5.04 0.03
C ILE A 105 6.26 3.94 -1.03
N TRP A 106 5.11 3.55 -1.58
CA TRP A 106 5.03 2.55 -2.64
C TRP A 106 3.90 2.83 -3.63
N LEU A 107 4.02 2.29 -4.84
CA LEU A 107 2.96 2.30 -5.84
C LEU A 107 1.91 1.26 -5.44
N GLY A 108 0.62 1.55 -5.62
CA GLY A 108 -0.46 0.62 -5.23
C GLY A 108 -0.40 -0.73 -5.95
N VAL A 109 0.22 -0.78 -7.14
CA VAL A 109 0.46 -1.99 -7.93
C VAL A 109 1.60 -2.87 -7.36
N SER A 110 2.45 -2.33 -6.48
CA SER A 110 3.47 -3.12 -5.78
C SER A 110 2.79 -4.09 -4.82
N THR A 111 3.30 -5.32 -4.75
CA THR A 111 2.84 -6.31 -3.78
C THR A 111 3.41 -6.03 -2.40
N THR A 112 2.53 -5.91 -1.41
CA THR A 112 2.86 -5.65 0.00
C THR A 112 2.00 -6.49 0.96
N GLY A 113 2.32 -6.46 2.25
CA GLY A 113 1.47 -6.98 3.32
C GLY A 113 2.11 -6.84 4.70
N ALA A 114 1.33 -6.74 5.78
CA ALA A 114 1.90 -6.72 7.12
C ALA A 114 2.57 -8.06 7.47
N ALA A 115 3.79 -8.02 8.01
CA ALA A 115 4.46 -9.20 8.54
C ALA A 115 3.81 -9.67 9.86
N ALA A 116 4.00 -10.94 10.21
CA ALA A 116 3.58 -11.47 11.50
C ALA A 116 4.36 -10.79 12.64
N THR A 117 3.71 -10.57 13.78
CA THR A 117 4.37 -10.06 14.99
C THR A 117 4.67 -11.20 15.95
N SER A 118 5.84 -11.16 16.58
CA SER A 118 6.19 -12.12 17.64
C SER A 118 5.31 -11.91 18.88
N ARG A 119 4.96 -12.97 19.64
CA ARG A 119 4.24 -12.84 20.92
C ARG A 119 4.99 -12.04 21.99
N THR A 120 6.29 -11.82 21.80
CA THR A 120 7.17 -11.10 22.72
C THR A 120 7.48 -9.67 22.29
N SER A 121 7.03 -9.22 21.11
CA SER A 121 7.24 -7.82 20.70
C SER A 121 6.22 -6.94 21.41
N ARG A 122 6.65 -6.27 22.49
CA ARG A 122 5.92 -5.11 23.01
C ARG A 122 6.10 -3.95 22.05
N ALA A 123 5.00 -3.27 21.73
CA ALA A 123 5.09 -1.91 21.20
C ALA A 123 5.71 -1.04 22.31
N PRO A 124 6.84 -0.35 22.05
CA PRO A 124 7.27 0.71 22.96
C PRO A 124 6.18 1.79 22.91
N VAL A 125 5.62 2.11 24.07
CA VAL A 125 4.72 3.25 24.25
C VAL A 125 5.55 4.51 24.33
#